data_AF-A0A2E7ZJQ0-F1
#
_entry.id   AF-A0A2E7ZJQ0-F1
#
_cell.length_a   1.000
_cell.length_b   1.000
_cell.length_c   1.000
_cell.angle_alpha   90.00
_cell.angle_beta   90.00
_cell.angle_gamma   90.00
#
_symmetry.space_group_name_H-M   'P 1'
#
loop_
_entity.id
_entity.type
_entity.pdbx_description
1 polymer ?
#
loop_
_entity_poly.entity_id
_entity_poly.type
_entity_poly.pdbx_seq_one_letter_code
_entity_poly.pdbx_strand_id
1 'polypeptide(L)'
;MAEPEFDDEIEEEEDDGLAADNEDDNDVVFGNGPINRPAMVKFINKYPDSALRFLTRRDLDGRPVRSDFEPIYEKWADRGLMKGRVKKYILTLMEWDDLPDRPLHELVGDMRNKLAEMRLAGEA
;
A
#
# COMPACT_ATOMS: atom_id res chain seq x y z
N MET A 1 -23.86 4.28 -0.30
CA MET A 1 -22.68 4.93 -0.90
C MET A 1 -21.79 3.81 -1.39
N ALA A 2 -21.32 3.89 -2.63
CA ALA A 2 -20.50 2.84 -3.22
C ALA A 2 -19.10 2.90 -2.60
N GLU A 3 -18.60 1.75 -2.13
CA GLU A 3 -17.18 1.54 -1.88
C GLU A 3 -16.40 1.89 -3.17
N PRO A 4 -15.18 2.46 -3.10
CA PRO A 4 -14.41 2.71 -4.31
C PRO A 4 -14.25 1.38 -5.06
N GLU A 5 -14.94 1.25 -6.19
CA GLU A 5 -14.81 0.10 -7.07
C GLU A 5 -13.40 0.17 -7.66
N PHE A 6 -12.51 -0.63 -7.10
CA PHE A 6 -11.18 -0.83 -7.64
C PHE A 6 -11.32 -1.60 -8.94
N ASP A 7 -11.55 -0.86 -10.02
CA ASP A 7 -11.75 -1.35 -11.39
C ASP A 7 -10.81 -2.53 -11.69
N ASP A 8 -11.46 -3.65 -11.96
CA ASP A 8 -10.94 -5.01 -12.12
C ASP A 8 -10.22 -5.20 -13.46
N GLU A 9 -9.38 -4.23 -13.85
CA GLU A 9 -8.42 -4.37 -14.94
C GLU A 9 -7.03 -4.68 -14.35
N ILE A 10 -7.00 -5.81 -13.63
CA ILE A 10 -5.79 -6.50 -13.19
C ILE A 10 -5.98 -7.91 -13.75
N GLU A 11 -5.14 -8.34 -14.69
CA GLU A 11 -5.09 -9.74 -15.10
C GLU A 11 -5.03 -10.60 -13.83
N GLU A 12 -6.14 -11.30 -13.58
CA GLU A 12 -6.26 -12.34 -12.58
C GLU A 12 -5.33 -13.46 -13.04
N GLU A 13 -4.08 -13.43 -12.57
CA GLU A 13 -3.30 -14.66 -12.49
C GLU A 13 -3.96 -15.53 -11.41
N GLU A 14 -4.98 -16.27 -11.85
CA GLU A 14 -5.64 -17.35 -11.12
C GLU A 14 -4.59 -18.41 -10.73
N ASP A 15 -4.14 -18.40 -9.47
CA ASP A 15 -3.58 -19.58 -8.81
C ASP A 15 -3.63 -19.42 -7.28
N ASP A 16 -4.69 -19.96 -6.66
CA ASP A 16 -4.59 -21.15 -5.78
C ASP A 16 -5.79 -21.22 -4.82
N GLY A 17 -6.35 -22.42 -4.72
CA GLY A 17 -7.67 -22.69 -4.16
C GLY A 17 -7.77 -22.53 -2.65
N LEU A 18 -8.91 -22.03 -2.17
CA LEU A 18 -9.44 -22.17 -0.81
C LEU A 18 -8.38 -22.18 0.31
N ALA A 19 -7.43 -21.25 0.30
CA ALA A 19 -6.56 -21.02 1.44
C ALA A 19 -7.41 -20.31 2.51
N ALA A 20 -7.49 -20.88 3.71
CA ALA A 20 -8.06 -20.20 4.86
C ALA A 20 -7.27 -18.90 5.07
N ASP A 21 -7.87 -17.76 4.70
CA ASP A 21 -7.30 -16.42 4.83
C ASP A 21 -7.08 -16.15 6.32
N ASN A 22 -5.92 -16.55 6.84
CA ASN A 22 -5.47 -16.09 8.13
C ASN A 22 -5.01 -14.66 7.89
N GLU A 23 -5.93 -13.71 8.03
CA GLU A 23 -5.70 -12.27 7.79
C GLU A 23 -4.44 -11.74 8.48
N ASP A 24 -4.05 -12.33 9.62
CA ASP A 24 -2.82 -12.00 10.35
C ASP A 24 -1.54 -12.50 9.66
N ASP A 25 -1.59 -13.66 8.99
CA ASP A 25 -0.42 -14.23 8.32
C ASP A 25 -0.08 -13.50 7.01
N ASN A 26 -1.11 -12.99 6.32
CA ASN A 26 -0.97 -12.24 5.07
C ASN A 26 -0.56 -10.77 5.30
N ASP A 27 -0.55 -10.28 6.55
CA ASP A 27 -0.18 -8.90 6.88
C ASP A 27 1.21 -8.53 6.35
N VAL A 28 1.33 -7.36 5.73
CA VAL A 28 2.58 -6.94 5.09
C VAL A 28 3.70 -6.74 6.11
N VAL A 29 3.41 -6.11 7.25
CA VAL A 29 4.43 -5.67 8.22
C VAL A 29 4.82 -6.80 9.18
N PHE A 30 3.83 -7.54 9.67
CA PHE A 30 3.98 -8.52 10.73
C PHE A 30 3.73 -9.97 10.29
N GLY A 31 3.10 -10.17 9.13
CA GLY A 31 2.81 -11.50 8.61
C GLY A 31 4.03 -12.22 8.03
N ASN A 32 3.87 -13.51 7.74
CA ASN A 32 4.88 -14.33 7.07
C ASN A 32 4.35 -15.05 5.82
N GLY A 33 3.03 -15.09 5.62
CA GLY A 33 2.36 -15.66 4.46
C GLY A 33 2.39 -14.77 3.22
N PRO A 34 1.85 -15.25 2.10
CA PRO A 34 1.77 -14.48 0.85
C PRO A 34 0.90 -13.23 1.02
N ILE A 35 1.35 -12.13 0.41
CA ILE A 35 0.65 -10.84 0.45
C ILE A 35 -0.35 -10.80 -0.72
N ASN A 36 -1.63 -10.87 -0.37
CA ASN A 36 -2.73 -10.72 -1.32
C ASN A 36 -3.18 -9.25 -1.47
N ARG A 37 -4.09 -8.99 -2.43
CA ARG A 37 -4.63 -7.65 -2.69
C ARG A 37 -5.25 -7.03 -1.42
N PRO A 38 -6.12 -7.70 -0.65
CA PRO A 38 -6.66 -7.15 0.60
C PRO A 38 -5.59 -6.74 1.61
N ALA A 39 -4.55 -7.56 1.82
CA ALA A 39 -3.47 -7.25 2.74
C ALA A 39 -2.64 -6.03 2.29
N MET A 40 -2.35 -5.90 1.00
CA MET A 40 -1.69 -4.71 0.44
C MET A 40 -2.54 -3.45 0.67
N VAL A 41 -3.83 -3.52 0.40
CA VAL A 41 -4.77 -2.41 0.63
C VAL A 41 -4.75 -2.02 2.11
N LYS A 42 -4.96 -2.97 3.02
CA LYS A 42 -4.93 -2.76 4.48
C LYS A 42 -3.61 -2.13 4.94
N PHE A 43 -2.48 -2.58 4.38
CA PHE A 43 -1.16 -2.01 4.65
C PHE A 43 -1.05 -0.53 4.26
N ILE A 44 -1.49 -0.15 3.05
CA ILE A 44 -1.40 1.25 2.59
C ILE A 44 -2.31 2.15 3.43
N ASN A 45 -3.51 1.70 3.76
CA ASN A 45 -4.46 2.45 4.60
C ASN A 45 -3.92 2.63 6.04
N LYS A 46 -3.27 1.62 6.60
CA LYS A 46 -2.79 1.63 8.00
C LYS A 46 -1.42 2.32 8.14
N TYR A 47 -0.54 2.18 7.15
CA TYR A 47 0.84 2.67 7.18
C TYR A 47 1.22 3.44 5.91
N PRO A 48 0.58 4.59 5.63
CA PRO A 48 0.84 5.36 4.41
C PRO A 48 2.30 5.85 4.31
N ASP A 49 2.96 6.14 5.43
CA ASP A 49 4.39 6.50 5.45
C ASP A 49 5.28 5.35 4.98
N SER A 50 4.98 4.13 5.41
CA SER A 50 5.78 2.96 5.09
C SER A 50 5.55 2.52 3.66
N ALA A 51 4.32 2.66 3.16
CA ALA A 51 3.99 2.44 1.74
C ALA A 51 4.73 3.43 0.83
N LEU A 52 4.75 4.71 1.17
CA LEU A 52 5.48 5.74 0.43
C LEU A 52 7.00 5.57 0.50
N ARG A 53 7.55 5.18 1.66
CA ARG A 53 8.97 4.82 1.82
C ARG A 53 9.35 3.62 0.96
N PHE A 54 8.53 2.56 0.96
CA PHE A 54 8.75 1.39 0.11
C PHE A 54 8.73 1.75 -1.38
N LEU A 55 7.76 2.57 -1.79
CA LEU A 55 7.61 3.01 -3.18
C LEU A 55 8.78 3.89 -3.64
N THR A 56 9.19 4.87 -2.84
CA THR A 56 10.19 5.87 -3.24
C THR A 56 11.62 5.46 -2.90
N ARG A 57 11.80 4.50 -1.99
CA ARG A 57 13.09 4.17 -1.32
C ARG A 57 13.74 5.43 -0.71
N ARG A 58 12.92 6.36 -0.23
CA ARG A 58 13.34 7.58 0.47
C ARG A 58 12.63 7.71 1.81
N ASP A 59 13.32 8.26 2.79
CA ASP A 59 12.75 8.68 4.06
C ASP A 59 11.93 9.98 3.90
N LEU A 60 11.18 10.37 4.93
CA LEU A 60 10.30 11.54 4.96
C LEU A 60 11.06 12.86 4.77
N ASP A 61 12.34 12.88 5.16
CA ASP A 61 13.29 13.98 4.94
C ASP A 61 13.90 13.97 3.52
N GLY A 62 13.46 13.07 2.63
CA GLY A 62 13.89 12.97 1.22
C GLY A 62 15.21 12.24 0.98
N ARG A 63 15.94 11.90 2.06
CA ARG A 63 17.17 11.11 2.01
C ARG A 63 16.87 9.66 1.60
N PRO A 64 17.82 8.93 0.99
CA PRO A 64 17.67 7.49 0.80
C PRO A 64 17.34 6.78 2.11
N VAL A 65 16.51 5.74 2.04
CA VAL A 65 16.28 4.87 3.21
C VAL A 65 17.60 4.28 3.71
N ARG A 66 17.67 4.00 5.01
CA ARG A 66 18.83 3.29 5.57
C ARG A 66 18.90 1.88 4.98
N SER A 67 20.12 1.38 4.74
CA SER A 67 20.34 0.04 4.18
C SER A 67 19.72 -1.08 5.01
N ASP A 68 19.53 -0.89 6.31
CA ASP A 68 18.85 -1.85 7.20
C ASP A 68 17.38 -2.12 6.81
N PHE A 69 16.75 -1.24 6.02
CA PHE A 69 15.39 -1.45 5.51
C PHE A 69 15.34 -2.26 4.22
N GLU A 70 16.45 -2.39 3.48
CA GLU A 70 16.47 -3.12 2.22
C GLU A 70 16.03 -4.58 2.39
N PRO A 71 16.52 -5.34 3.39
CA PRO A 71 16.07 -6.72 3.63
C PRO A 71 14.58 -6.82 3.97
N ILE A 72 14.01 -5.78 4.59
CA ILE A 72 12.57 -5.74 4.92
C ILE A 72 11.77 -5.63 3.62
N TYR A 73 12.20 -4.76 2.72
CA TYR A 73 11.54 -4.57 1.44
C TYR A 73 11.72 -5.74 0.48
N GLU A 74 12.87 -6.41 0.51
CA GLU A 74 13.10 -7.68 -0.20
C GLU A 74 12.13 -8.75 0.32
N LYS A 75 12.01 -8.91 1.65
CA LYS A 75 11.04 -9.85 2.24
C LYS A 75 9.60 -9.55 1.80
N TRP A 76 9.21 -8.28 1.72
CA TRP A 76 7.87 -7.92 1.22
C TRP A 76 7.70 -8.28 -0.26
N ALA A 77 8.72 -8.03 -1.09
CA ALA A 77 8.68 -8.36 -2.51
C ALA A 77 8.61 -9.89 -2.73
N ASP A 78 9.40 -10.67 -2.01
CA ASP A 78 9.38 -12.15 -2.05
C ASP A 78 8.01 -12.73 -1.65
N ARG A 79 7.30 -12.04 -0.76
CA ARG A 79 5.93 -12.39 -0.36
C ARG A 79 4.86 -11.91 -1.33
N GLY A 80 5.22 -11.21 -2.41
CA GLY A 80 4.28 -10.76 -3.46
C GLY A 80 3.90 -9.28 -3.43
N LEU A 81 4.50 -8.45 -2.56
CA LEU A 81 4.24 -7.00 -2.55
C LEU A 81 4.94 -6.34 -3.74
N MET A 82 4.19 -6.10 -4.81
CA MET A 82 4.71 -5.46 -6.02
C MET A 82 4.67 -3.93 -5.92
N LYS A 83 5.82 -3.29 -6.17
CA LYS A 83 5.96 -1.82 -6.24
C LYS A 83 4.96 -1.16 -7.19
N GLY A 84 4.70 -1.77 -8.35
CA GLY A 84 3.73 -1.28 -9.33
C GLY A 84 2.29 -1.28 -8.80
N ARG A 85 1.88 -2.35 -8.11
CA ARG A 85 0.54 -2.47 -7.50
C ARG A 85 0.35 -1.44 -6.37
N VAL A 86 1.38 -1.24 -5.54
CA VAL A 86 1.38 -0.19 -4.51
C VAL A 86 1.27 1.20 -5.14
N LYS A 87 2.05 1.48 -6.20
CA LYS A 87 1.99 2.76 -6.92
C LYS A 87 0.58 3.01 -7.48
N LYS A 88 0.02 2.04 -8.22
CA LYS A 88 -1.31 2.14 -8.84
C LYS A 88 -2.37 2.45 -7.77
N TYR A 89 -2.37 1.71 -6.67
CA TYR A 89 -3.32 1.93 -5.58
C TYR A 89 -3.20 3.33 -4.95
N ILE A 90 -1.99 3.81 -4.66
CA ILE A 90 -1.79 5.15 -4.06
C ILE A 90 -2.28 6.24 -5.00
N LEU A 91 -1.96 6.14 -6.29
CA LEU A 91 -2.41 7.10 -7.30
C LEU A 91 -3.93 7.13 -7.42
N THR A 92 -4.57 5.96 -7.44
CA THR A 92 -6.04 5.86 -7.45
C THR A 92 -6.65 6.43 -6.19
N LEU A 93 -6.15 6.06 -5.00
CA LEU A 93 -6.66 6.54 -3.71
C LEU A 93 -6.62 8.08 -3.62
N MET A 94 -5.54 8.67 -4.10
CA MET A 94 -5.30 10.10 -4.03
C MET A 94 -5.82 10.88 -5.24
N GLU A 95 -6.34 10.19 -6.25
CA GLU A 95 -6.76 10.79 -7.52
C GLU A 95 -5.61 11.57 -8.20
N TRP A 96 -4.41 10.99 -8.18
CA TRP A 96 -3.19 11.56 -8.77
C TRP A 96 -2.86 10.89 -10.10
N ASP A 97 -2.53 11.68 -11.13
CA ASP A 97 -2.00 11.16 -12.41
C ASP A 97 -0.61 10.52 -12.25
N ASP A 98 0.26 11.15 -11.46
CA ASP A 98 1.57 10.62 -11.05
C ASP A 98 1.95 11.13 -9.66
N LEU A 99 3.00 10.58 -9.06
CA LEU A 99 3.45 10.97 -7.73
C LEU A 99 3.89 12.45 -7.74
N PRO A 100 3.28 13.33 -6.92
CA PRO A 100 3.60 14.76 -6.96
C PRO A 100 5.06 15.03 -6.56
N ASP A 101 5.68 16.01 -7.20
CA ASP A 101 7.05 16.48 -6.89
C ASP A 101 7.03 17.40 -5.64
N ARG A 102 6.60 16.85 -4.51
CA ARG A 102 6.55 17.51 -3.21
C ARG A 102 7.24 16.65 -2.14
N PRO A 103 7.64 17.22 -1.00
CA PRO A 103 8.27 16.46 0.07
C PRO A 103 7.41 15.29 0.54
N LEU A 104 8.06 14.15 0.83
CA LEU A 104 7.34 12.90 1.14
C LEU A 104 6.46 13.01 2.39
N HIS A 105 6.87 13.80 3.38
CA HIS A 105 6.06 14.04 4.58
C HIS A 105 4.75 14.80 4.28
N GLU A 106 4.73 15.68 3.27
CA GLU A 106 3.50 16.34 2.82
C GLU A 106 2.57 15.33 2.15
N LEU A 107 3.11 14.46 1.29
CA LEU A 107 2.33 13.40 0.63
C LEU A 107 1.72 12.44 1.65
N VAL A 108 2.46 12.09 2.71
CA VAL A 108 1.92 11.29 3.83
C VAL A 108 0.78 12.03 4.53
N GLY A 109 0.91 13.35 4.72
CA GLY A 109 -0.14 14.20 5.28
C GLY A 109 -1.41 14.16 4.42
N ASP A 110 -1.25 14.36 3.11
CA ASP A 110 -2.36 14.30 2.14
C ASP A 110 -3.06 12.93 2.17
N MET A 111 -2.29 11.84 2.18
CA MET A 111 -2.84 10.47 2.29
C MET A 111 -3.61 10.26 3.59
N ARG A 112 -3.05 10.69 4.73
CA ARG A 112 -3.73 10.56 6.04
C ARG A 112 -5.03 11.36 6.08
N ASN A 113 -5.05 12.56 5.50
CA ASN A 113 -6.25 13.38 5.40
C ASN A 113 -7.32 12.68 4.54
N LYS A 114 -6.95 12.23 3.32
CA LYS A 114 -7.87 11.51 2.43
C LYS A 114 -8.47 10.27 3.09
N LEU A 115 -7.64 9.47 3.76
CA LEU A 115 -8.07 8.27 4.49
C LEU A 115 -9.02 8.61 5.65
N ALA A 116 -8.76 9.69 6.38
CA ALA A 116 -9.65 10.16 7.44
C ALA A 116 -11.00 10.66 6.88
N GLU A 117 -10.99 11.40 5.77
CA GLU A 117 -12.21 11.86 5.10
C GLU A 117 -13.06 10.69 4.60
N MET A 118 -12.45 9.69 3.95
CA MET A 118 -13.16 8.50 3.48
C MET A 118 -13.77 7.70 4.63
N ARG A 119 -13.06 7.61 5.77
CA ARG A 119 -13.58 6.97 6.98
C ARG A 119 -14.79 7.71 7.53
N LEU A 120 -14.73 9.04 7.62
CA LEU A 120 -15.85 9.87 8.08
C LEU A 120 -17.06 9.80 7.11
N ALA A 121 -16.82 9.75 5.81
CA ALA A 121 -17.87 9.65 4.80
C ALA A 121 -18.55 8.27 4.76
N GLY A 122 -17.83 7.20 5.12
CA GLY A 122 -18.38 5.85 5.25
C GLY A 122 -19.19 5.61 6.53
N GLU A 123 -19.07 6.50 7.53
CA GLU A 123 -19.80 6.45 8.80
C GLU A 123 -21.11 7.29 8.79
N ALA A 124 -21.52 7.84 7.64
CA ALA A 124 -22.70 8.71 7.47
C ALA A 124 -23.85 8.08 6.67
#